data_AF-A0A357AGR9-F1
#
_entry.id   AF-A0A357AGR9-F1
#
_cell.length_a   1.000
_cell.length_b   1.000
_cell.length_c   1.000
_cell.angle_alpha   90.00
_cell.angle_beta   90.00
_cell.angle_gamma   90.00
#
_symmetry.space_group_name_H-M   'P 1'
#
loop_
_entity.id
_entity.type
_entity.pdbx_description
1 polymer ?
#
loop_
_entity_poly.entity_id
_entity_poly.type
_entity_poly.pdbx_seq_one_letter_code
_entity_poly.pdbx_strand_id
1 'polypeptide(L)'
;EQMVRLIRSKGVGVYFVTQNPADLPEDVLSQLGNRVQHALRAFTPSEQKKVRAAAETFRPNPKFDTEKAITELATGEALISC
;
A
#
# COMPACT_ATOMS: atom_id res chain seq x y z
N GLU A 1 -6.28 -14.67 -9.72
CA GLU A 1 -6.35 -14.02 -11.05
C GLU A 1 -7.71 -13.47 -11.53
N GLN A 2 -8.84 -14.20 -11.63
CA GLN A 2 -10.12 -13.59 -12.10
C GLN A 2 -11.10 -13.14 -11.00
N MET A 3 -10.98 -13.68 -9.77
CA MET A 3 -12.01 -13.54 -8.74
C MET A 3 -12.21 -12.12 -8.24
N VAL A 4 -11.14 -11.33 -8.03
CA VAL A 4 -11.27 -9.96 -7.51
C VAL A 4 -12.01 -9.06 -8.50
N ARG A 5 -11.69 -9.16 -9.80
CA ARG A 5 -12.43 -8.43 -10.86
C ARG A 5 -13.90 -8.84 -10.91
N LEU A 6 -14.16 -10.14 -10.85
CA LEU A 6 -15.51 -10.69 -10.89
C LEU A 6 -16.35 -10.24 -9.70
N ILE A 7 -15.80 -10.31 -8.48
CA ILE A 7 -16.46 -9.87 -7.24
C ILE A 7 -16.79 -8.36 -7.33
N ARG A 8 -15.84 -7.53 -7.78
CA ARG A 8 -16.07 -6.09 -7.94
C ARG A 8 -17.20 -5.78 -8.93
N SER A 9 -17.33 -6.55 -10.01
CA SER A 9 -18.42 -6.38 -10.99
C SER A 9 -19.82 -6.65 -10.42
N LYS A 10 -19.92 -7.28 -9.25
CA LYS A 10 -21.17 -7.50 -8.53
C LYS A 10 -21.48 -6.41 -7.50
N GLY A 11 -20.70 -5.33 -7.45
CA GLY A 11 -20.86 -4.25 -6.48
C GLY A 11 -20.34 -4.59 -5.08
N VAL A 12 -19.51 -5.62 -4.96
CA VAL A 12 -18.92 -6.03 -3.68
C VAL A 12 -17.53 -5.41 -3.51
N GLY A 13 -17.33 -4.71 -2.39
CA GLY A 13 -16.02 -4.20 -1.99
C GLY A 13 -15.15 -5.30 -1.39
N VAL A 14 -13.87 -5.33 -1.77
CA VAL A 14 -12.87 -6.27 -1.24
C VAL A 14 -11.73 -5.48 -0.63
N TYR A 15 -11.40 -5.81 0.61
CA TYR A 15 -10.31 -5.18 1.37
C TYR A 15 -9.32 -6.25 1.77
N PHE A 16 -8.04 -6.03 1.45
CA PHE A 16 -6.94 -6.84 1.94
C PHE A 16 -6.19 -6.04 3.00
N VAL A 17 -5.99 -6.66 4.17
CA VAL A 17 -5.32 -6.04 5.31
C VAL A 17 -4.15 -6.93 5.71
N THR A 18 -2.93 -6.42 5.56
CA THR A 18 -1.69 -7.12 5.92
C THR A 18 -0.65 -6.13 6.46
N GLN A 19 0.28 -6.63 7.29
CA GLN A 19 1.48 -5.90 7.72
C GLN A 19 2.64 -6.06 6.72
N ASN A 20 2.55 -7.05 5.82
CA ASN A 20 3.58 -7.36 4.85
C ASN A 20 2.98 -7.43 3.43
N PRO A 21 3.28 -6.47 2.55
CA PRO A 21 2.75 -6.47 1.18
C PRO A 21 3.05 -7.75 0.40
N ALA A 22 4.14 -8.46 0.71
CA ALA A 22 4.50 -9.72 0.06
C ALA A 22 3.55 -10.89 0.35
N ASP A 23 2.63 -10.75 1.32
CA ASP A 23 1.61 -11.75 1.60
C ASP A 23 0.53 -11.79 0.51
N LEU A 24 0.45 -10.76 -0.33
CA LEU A 24 -0.51 -10.66 -1.42
C LEU A 24 0.17 -10.91 -2.76
N PRO A 25 -0.42 -11.77 -3.61
CA PRO A 25 0.04 -11.95 -4.99
C PRO A 25 0.06 -10.62 -5.78
N GLU A 26 1.06 -10.46 -6.66
CA GLU A 26 1.24 -9.25 -7.48
C GLU A 26 0.06 -9.00 -8.43
N ASP A 27 -0.56 -10.07 -8.96
CA ASP A 27 -1.78 -10.00 -9.78
C ASP A 27 -2.96 -9.40 -9.01
N VAL A 28 -3.02 -9.58 -7.69
CA VAL A 28 -4.03 -8.97 -6.83
C VAL A 28 -3.64 -7.52 -6.51
N LEU A 29 -2.40 -7.28 -6.09
CA LEU A 29 -1.91 -5.94 -5.73
C LEU A 29 -2.03 -4.92 -6.87
N SER A 30 -1.77 -5.34 -8.11
CA SER A 30 -1.91 -4.50 -9.31
C SER A 30 -3.36 -4.07 -9.59
N GLN A 31 -4.35 -4.74 -9.01
CA GLN A 31 -5.77 -4.42 -9.16
C GLN A 31 -6.29 -3.50 -8.06
N LEU A 32 -5.52 -3.28 -6.99
CA LEU A 32 -5.88 -2.44 -5.85
C LEU A 32 -5.42 -1.00 -6.09
N GLY A 33 -6.32 -0.18 -6.63
CA GLY A 33 -6.06 1.24 -6.87
C GLY A 33 -6.17 2.11 -5.61
N ASN A 34 -6.95 1.67 -4.62
CA ASN A 34 -7.10 2.35 -3.35
C ASN A 34 -6.13 1.77 -2.32
N ARG A 35 -5.41 2.63 -1.61
CA ARG A 35 -4.44 2.22 -0.59
C ARG A 35 -4.62 3.04 0.68
N VAL A 36 -4.45 2.35 1.81
CA VAL A 36 -4.37 2.94 3.16
C VAL A 36 -3.13 2.37 3.80
N GLN A 37 -2.09 3.19 3.94
CA GLN A 37 -0.80 2.80 4.49
C GLN A 37 -0.60 3.47 5.85
N HIS A 38 -0.49 2.66 6.90
CA HIS A 38 -0.08 3.14 8.21
C HIS A 38 1.44 3.30 8.29
N ALA A 39 1.90 3.95 9.35
CA ALA A 39 3.32 4.18 9.63
C ALA A 39 4.14 2.88 9.51
N LEU A 40 5.24 2.96 8.76
CA LEU A 40 6.26 1.91 8.74
C LEU A 40 7.53 2.46 9.41
N ARG A 41 8.03 1.72 10.39
CA ARG A 41 9.28 2.04 11.08
C ARG A 41 10.41 1.25 10.45
N ALA A 42 11.49 1.94 10.09
CA ALA A 42 12.66 1.32 9.50
C ALA A 42 13.92 1.68 10.28
N PHE A 43 14.51 0.69 10.93
CA PHE A 43 15.76 0.79 11.70
C PHE A 43 16.89 -0.01 11.05
N THR A 44 16.55 -0.90 10.11
CA THR A 44 17.49 -1.75 9.36
C THR A 44 17.40 -1.48 7.86
N PRO A 45 18.46 -1.80 7.08
CA PRO A 45 18.42 -1.68 5.61
C PRO A 45 17.31 -2.51 4.95
N SER A 46 16.95 -3.65 5.56
CA SER A 46 15.84 -4.48 5.08
C SER A 46 14.49 -3.77 5.23
N GLU A 47 14.26 -3.09 6.34
CA GLU A 47 13.03 -2.32 6.56
C GLU A 47 12.97 -1.08 5.68
N GLN A 48 14.08 -0.39 5.42
CA GLN A 48 14.11 0.73 4.49
C GLN A 48 13.66 0.32 3.08
N LYS A 49 14.09 -0.86 2.61
CA LYS A 49 13.61 -1.42 1.33
C LYS A 49 12.11 -1.67 1.34
N LYS A 50 11.52 -2.08 2.47
CA LYS A 50 10.07 -2.27 2.59
C LYS A 50 9.32 -0.95 2.54
N VAL A 51 9.83 0.09 3.23
CA VAL A 51 9.25 1.45 3.17
C VAL A 51 9.25 1.96 1.74
N ARG A 52 10.40 1.86 1.05
CA ARG A 52 10.52 2.29 -0.34
C ARG A 52 9.60 1.51 -1.27
N ALA A 53 9.55 0.18 -1.15
CA ALA A 53 8.64 -0.65 -1.93
C ALA A 53 7.18 -0.25 -1.68
N ALA A 54 6.79 0.04 -0.44
CA ALA A 54 5.45 0.53 -0.13
C ALA A 54 5.19 1.89 -0.79
N ALA A 55 6.14 2.82 -0.72
CA ALA A 55 6.03 4.15 -1.33
C ALA A 55 5.89 4.10 -2.86
N GLU A 56 6.64 3.23 -3.54
CA GLU A 56 6.58 3.03 -4.99
C GLU A 56 5.23 2.47 -5.47
N THR A 57 4.41 1.89 -4.58
CA THR A 57 3.05 1.44 -4.92
C THR A 57 2.01 2.56 -4.95
N PHE A 58 2.36 3.77 -4.51
CA PHE A 58 1.50 4.95 -4.60
C PHE A 58 1.62 5.62 -5.98
N ARG A 59 0.61 6.42 -6.33
CA ARG A 59 0.66 7.26 -7.52
C ARG A 59 1.88 8.20 -7.47
N PRO A 60 2.73 8.26 -8.51
CA PRO A 60 3.84 9.18 -8.57
C PRO A 60 3.37 10.63 -8.44
N ASN A 61 3.99 11.40 -7.54
CA ASN A 61 3.69 12.82 -7.36
C ASN A 61 4.98 13.60 -7.09
N PRO A 62 5.50 14.40 -8.03
CA PRO A 62 6.75 15.14 -7.83
C PRO A 62 6.66 16.22 -6.74
N LYS A 63 5.45 16.58 -6.29
CA LYS A 63 5.24 17.56 -5.21
C LYS A 63 5.13 16.92 -3.82
N PHE A 64 5.16 15.58 -3.74
CA PHE A 64 4.92 14.86 -2.49
C PHE A 64 5.85 13.66 -2.37
N ASP A 65 6.61 13.63 -1.28
CA ASP A 65 7.49 12.51 -0.97
C ASP A 65 6.74 11.46 -0.15
N THR A 66 6.25 10.44 -0.83
CA THR A 66 5.52 9.31 -0.23
C THR A 66 6.40 8.54 0.74
N GLU A 67 7.68 8.33 0.43
CA GLU A 67 8.59 7.54 1.27
C GLU A 67 8.79 8.25 2.61
N LYS A 68 9.09 9.55 2.56
CA LYS A 68 9.20 10.40 3.75
C LYS A 68 7.90 10.41 4.55
N ALA A 69 6.76 10.64 3.89
CA ALA A 69 5.47 10.69 4.56
C ALA A 69 5.17 9.41 5.34
N ILE A 70 5.41 8.22 4.75
CA ILE A 70 5.18 6.93 5.42
C ILE A 70 6.00 6.80 6.71
N THR A 71 7.23 7.31 6.73
CA THR A 71 8.11 7.24 7.92
C THR A 71 7.73 8.23 9.02
N GLU A 72 7.12 9.36 8.66
CA GLU A 72 6.77 10.44 9.59
C GLU A 72 5.40 10.27 10.24
N LEU A 73 4.54 9.37 9.73
CA LEU A 73 3.23 9.09 10.30
C LEU A 73 3.30 8.71 11.80
N ALA A 74 2.45 9.35 12.59
CA ALA A 74 2.23 8.99 13.98
C ALA A 74 1.29 7.77 14.11
N THR A 75 1.23 7.20 15.31
CA THR A 75 0.29 6.11 15.61
C THR A 75 -1.15 6.58 15.41
N GLY A 76 -1.92 5.84 14.61
CA GLY A 76 -3.29 6.20 14.26
C GLY A 76 -3.41 7.03 12.97
N GLU A 77 -2.30 7.47 12.39
CA GLU A 77 -2.29 8.15 11.09
C GLU A 77 -2.14 7.14 9.94
N ALA A 78 -2.65 7.54 8.77
CA ALA A 78 -2.53 6.76 7.53
C ALA A 78 -2.39 7.67 6.32
N LEU A 79 -1.56 7.24 5.37
CA LEU A 79 -1.48 7.81 4.04
C LEU A 79 -2.46 7.10 3.11
N ILE A 80 -3.29 7.88 2.42
CA ILE A 80 -4.37 7.35 1.57
C ILE A 80 -4.11 7.75 0.11
N SER A 81 -4.27 6.80 -0.81
CA SER A 81 -4.32 7.06 -2.26
C SER A 81 -5.61 6.50 -2.84
N CYS A 82 -6.31 7.29 -3.65
CA CYS A 82 -7.60 6.99 -4.29
C CYS A 82 -7.70 7.61 -5.67
#